data_AF-A0A7X8PZG4-F1
#
_entry.id   AF-A0A7X8PZG4-F1
#
_cell.length_a   1.000
_cell.length_b   1.000
_cell.length_c   1.000
_cell.angle_alpha   90.00
_cell.angle_beta   90.00
_cell.angle_gamma   90.00
#
_symmetry.space_group_name_H-M   'P 1'
#
loop_
_entity.id
_entity.type
_entity.pdbx_description
1 polymer ?
#
loop_
_entity_poly.entity_id
_entity_poly.type
_entity_poly.pdbx_seq_one_letter_code
_entity_poly.pdbx_strand_id
1 'polypeptide(L)'
;MKKTKIVISMVLVSFAIMLSLFAVNARSSTTTTDNTDKGLVVGDINGDGKTDSIDFGEIRNYLLGVVKDFSYIHGLEAADDNGDGDVDIIDYGIYRKYLLGIITEFPRKPTPTPTITVKPTSTQVEGLEIERKFLIEAKNIPYDLKTLDTYEITQSYINFSPEIRLRNVDNRMFYLTIKASVDYRGMVREERNFWITEEEYYNLYKKVEGNTIYKTRYQGPDEHGNTFAIDIFKGDLEGLAYYEMEFKNEELANDYTPPSWVGKEVTSDNRYKNGSLAQFGIPKD
;
A
#
# COMPACT_ATOMS: atom_id res chain seq x y z
N MET A 1 61.87 6.62 -48.22
CA MET A 1 60.52 6.01 -48.36
C MET A 1 59.74 6.38 -47.11
N LYS A 2 58.60 7.06 -47.03
CA LYS A 2 57.64 7.78 -47.90
C LYS A 2 57.39 9.12 -47.14
N LYS A 3 57.57 10.31 -47.75
CA LYS A 3 56.52 11.21 -48.30
C LYS A 3 55.22 11.27 -47.46
N THR A 4 54.56 12.39 -47.13
CA THR A 4 54.75 13.84 -47.30
C THR A 4 53.59 14.52 -46.53
N LYS A 5 53.90 15.63 -45.86
CA LYS A 5 53.13 16.85 -45.53
C LYS A 5 51.61 16.93 -45.85
N ILE A 6 50.84 17.63 -45.01
CA ILE A 6 50.28 19.00 -45.26
C ILE A 6 49.42 19.41 -44.05
N VAL A 7 49.76 20.43 -43.22
CA VAL A 7 49.70 21.92 -43.30
C VAL A 7 48.29 22.54 -43.15
N ILE A 8 48.24 23.66 -42.40
CA ILE A 8 47.30 24.82 -42.40
C ILE A 8 46.02 24.59 -41.55
N SER A 9 45.50 25.47 -40.66
CA SER A 9 45.58 26.92 -40.52
C SER A 9 45.00 27.42 -39.18
N MET A 10 45.46 28.60 -38.76
CA MET A 10 44.74 29.71 -38.08
C MET A 10 44.14 29.48 -36.68
N VAL A 11 44.67 30.03 -35.58
CA VAL A 11 44.87 31.46 -35.18
C VAL A 11 43.63 32.09 -34.52
N LEU A 12 43.84 32.55 -33.27
CA LEU A 12 43.11 33.58 -32.50
C LEU A 12 41.67 33.19 -32.04
N VAL A 13 41.21 33.41 -30.81
CA VAL A 13 41.30 34.58 -29.92
C VAL A 13 41.11 34.12 -28.47
N SER A 14 41.92 34.70 -27.58
CA SER A 14 41.76 34.77 -26.11
C SER A 14 40.33 35.01 -25.62
N PHE A 15 39.98 34.63 -24.38
CA PHE A 15 39.41 35.57 -23.39
C PHE A 15 39.20 34.85 -22.04
N ALA A 16 40.09 35.12 -21.09
CA ALA A 16 39.65 35.37 -19.73
C ALA A 16 38.81 36.65 -19.74
N ILE A 17 37.92 36.81 -18.75
CA ILE A 17 36.92 37.89 -18.54
C ILE A 17 35.50 37.45 -18.93
N MET A 18 34.78 36.85 -17.98
CA MET A 18 33.58 37.49 -17.40
C MET A 18 33.01 36.60 -16.29
N LEU A 19 33.57 36.81 -15.09
CA LEU A 19 32.85 36.62 -13.84
C LEU A 19 31.90 37.81 -13.70
N SER A 20 30.67 37.71 -14.23
CA SER A 20 29.46 38.44 -13.81
C SER A 20 28.36 38.28 -14.86
N LEU A 21 27.12 38.22 -14.38
CA LEU A 21 25.85 38.24 -15.13
C LEU A 21 25.34 36.88 -15.64
N PHE A 22 25.05 35.97 -14.70
CA PHE A 22 23.72 35.35 -14.68
C PHE A 22 23.22 35.37 -13.24
N ALA A 23 22.72 36.54 -12.82
CA ALA A 23 21.62 36.54 -11.88
C ALA A 23 20.50 35.79 -12.60
N VAL A 24 20.33 34.50 -12.29
CA VAL A 24 19.06 33.84 -12.53
C VAL A 24 18.08 34.63 -11.70
N ASN A 25 17.32 35.49 -12.38
CA ASN A 25 16.02 35.88 -11.90
C ASN A 25 15.26 34.57 -11.76
N ALA A 26 15.34 33.99 -10.55
CA ALA A 26 14.31 33.11 -10.04
C ALA A 26 13.06 33.97 -10.01
N ARG A 27 12.40 34.07 -11.17
CA ARG A 27 10.98 34.32 -11.21
C ARG A 27 10.45 33.09 -10.51
N SER A 28 10.20 33.25 -9.21
CA SER A 28 9.21 32.47 -8.52
C SER A 28 8.01 32.49 -9.46
N SER A 29 7.84 31.41 -10.22
CA SER A 29 6.52 31.00 -10.62
C SER A 29 5.88 30.65 -9.29
N THR A 30 5.37 31.67 -8.62
CA THR A 30 4.13 31.54 -7.86
C THR A 30 3.21 30.82 -8.83
N THR A 31 3.10 29.50 -8.66
CA THR A 31 1.92 28.75 -9.07
C THR A 31 0.79 29.48 -8.39
N THR A 32 0.23 30.44 -9.11
CA THR A 32 -1.11 30.92 -8.85
C THR A 32 -1.95 29.67 -8.89
N THR A 33 -2.38 29.23 -7.71
CA THR A 33 -3.54 28.36 -7.53
C THR A 33 -4.69 29.03 -8.27
N ASP A 34 -4.81 28.74 -9.56
CA ASP A 34 -6.01 29.00 -10.34
C ASP A 34 -7.03 27.96 -9.88
N ASN A 35 -7.45 28.11 -8.63
CA ASN A 35 -8.49 27.37 -7.93
C ASN A 35 -9.87 27.84 -8.43
N THR A 36 -9.95 28.24 -9.71
CA THR A 36 -11.21 28.60 -10.35
C THR A 36 -12.03 27.33 -10.45
N ASP A 37 -13.25 27.38 -9.91
CA ASP A 37 -14.26 26.35 -10.04
C ASP A 37 -14.60 26.17 -11.54
N LYS A 38 -13.76 25.40 -12.24
CA LYS A 38 -13.95 25.04 -13.65
C LYS A 38 -15.05 23.98 -13.83
N GLY A 39 -15.74 23.62 -12.74
CA GLY A 39 -16.67 22.50 -12.69
C GLY A 39 -15.95 21.16 -12.72
N LEU A 40 -16.58 20.15 -12.13
CA LEU A 40 -16.11 18.78 -12.14
C LEU A 40 -16.06 18.21 -13.57
N VAL A 41 -14.90 17.65 -13.94
CA VAL A 41 -14.73 16.82 -15.13
C VAL A 41 -14.17 15.47 -14.68
N VAL A 42 -14.90 14.38 -14.95
CA VAL A 42 -14.47 13.03 -14.54
C VAL A 42 -13.15 12.68 -15.23
N GLY A 43 -12.19 12.25 -14.43
CA GLY A 43 -10.83 11.93 -14.84
C GLY A 43 -9.88 13.11 -15.03
N ASP A 44 -10.33 14.36 -14.83
CA ASP A 44 -9.45 15.55 -14.73
C ASP A 44 -9.15 15.83 -13.25
N ILE A 45 -8.05 15.27 -12.76
CA ILE A 45 -7.74 15.21 -11.33
C ILE A 45 -6.91 16.43 -10.92
N ASN A 46 -6.19 17.04 -11.86
CA ASN A 46 -5.39 18.23 -11.61
C ASN A 46 -6.10 19.55 -11.98
N GLY A 47 -7.27 19.51 -12.62
CA GLY A 47 -8.09 20.67 -12.96
C GLY A 47 -7.62 21.45 -14.19
N ASP A 48 -6.84 20.82 -15.08
CA ASP A 48 -6.30 21.46 -16.29
C ASP A 48 -7.27 21.38 -17.50
N GLY A 49 -8.40 20.70 -17.34
CA GLY A 49 -9.44 20.49 -18.34
C GLY A 49 -9.18 19.30 -19.27
N LYS A 50 -8.17 18.47 -19.00
CA LYS A 50 -7.84 17.27 -19.78
C LYS A 50 -7.94 16.02 -18.91
N THR A 51 -8.07 14.90 -19.59
CA THR A 51 -8.09 13.56 -18.98
C THR A 51 -6.94 12.79 -19.63
N ASP A 52 -5.76 12.81 -19.00
CA ASP A 52 -4.57 12.23 -19.60
C ASP A 52 -3.64 11.49 -18.61
N SER A 53 -2.43 11.19 -19.07
CA SER A 53 -1.46 10.43 -18.28
C SER A 53 -0.98 11.15 -17.01
N ILE A 54 -1.16 12.46 -16.91
CA ILE A 54 -0.81 13.24 -15.72
C ILE A 54 -1.78 12.90 -14.60
N ASP A 55 -3.09 12.93 -14.86
CA ASP A 55 -4.14 12.58 -13.90
C ASP A 55 -4.00 11.12 -13.43
N PHE A 56 -3.72 10.21 -14.36
CA PHE A 56 -3.41 8.82 -14.02
C PHE A 56 -2.22 8.69 -13.05
N GLY A 57 -1.23 9.56 -13.20
CA GLY A 57 -0.09 9.67 -12.29
C GLY A 57 -0.51 10.17 -10.90
N GLU A 58 -1.47 11.09 -10.82
CA GLU A 58 -2.02 11.58 -9.55
C GLU A 58 -2.76 10.48 -8.80
N ILE A 59 -3.63 9.68 -9.45
CA ILE A 59 -4.27 8.52 -8.81
C ILE A 59 -3.21 7.58 -8.23
N ARG A 60 -2.17 7.27 -9.01
CA ARG A 60 -1.08 6.41 -8.54
C ARG A 60 -0.41 6.99 -7.29
N ASN A 61 -0.08 8.27 -7.30
CA ASN A 61 0.57 8.94 -6.17
C ASN A 61 -0.32 8.90 -4.92
N TYR A 62 -1.61 9.14 -5.09
CA TYR A 62 -2.60 9.04 -4.02
C TYR A 62 -2.67 7.61 -3.45
N LEU A 63 -2.87 6.59 -4.30
CA LEU A 63 -2.96 5.20 -3.86
C LEU A 63 -1.70 4.69 -3.15
N LEU A 64 -0.53 5.20 -3.53
CA LEU A 64 0.74 4.88 -2.90
C LEU A 64 1.01 5.68 -1.62
N GLY A 65 0.17 6.67 -1.29
CA GLY A 65 0.36 7.54 -0.13
C GLY A 65 1.37 8.68 -0.33
N VAL A 66 1.83 8.90 -1.56
CA VAL A 66 2.75 10.01 -1.88
C VAL A 66 2.04 11.35 -1.67
N VAL A 67 0.75 11.41 -1.95
CA VAL A 67 -0.14 12.54 -1.63
C VAL A 67 -1.33 12.03 -0.82
N LYS A 68 -1.78 12.85 0.13
CA LYS A 68 -2.95 12.54 0.98
C LYS A 68 -4.26 13.07 0.41
N ASP A 69 -4.16 14.07 -0.46
CA ASP A 69 -5.29 14.70 -1.12
C ASP A 69 -4.82 15.31 -2.45
N PHE A 70 -5.76 15.63 -3.33
CA PHE A 70 -5.49 16.29 -4.60
C PHE A 70 -5.52 17.81 -4.42
N SER A 71 -4.70 18.52 -5.21
CA SER A 71 -4.64 19.99 -5.13
C SER A 71 -5.88 20.67 -5.72
N TYR A 72 -6.61 19.96 -6.58
CA TYR A 72 -7.84 20.42 -7.21
C TYR A 72 -9.05 20.08 -6.33
N ILE A 73 -9.96 21.04 -6.13
CA ILE A 73 -11.12 20.90 -5.24
C ILE A 73 -12.05 19.73 -5.60
N HIS A 74 -12.16 19.42 -6.90
CA HIS A 74 -12.96 18.30 -7.39
C HIS A 74 -12.11 17.05 -7.63
N GLY A 75 -10.83 17.04 -7.26
CA GLY A 75 -9.88 15.98 -7.61
C GLY A 75 -10.28 14.60 -7.08
N LEU A 76 -10.82 14.50 -5.85
CA LEU A 76 -11.32 13.23 -5.31
C LEU A 76 -12.51 12.71 -6.11
N GLU A 77 -13.48 13.57 -6.42
CA GLU A 77 -14.65 13.18 -7.20
C GLU A 77 -14.30 12.93 -8.68
N ALA A 78 -13.29 13.61 -9.22
CA ALA A 78 -12.78 13.37 -10.56
C ALA A 78 -11.99 12.06 -10.67
N ALA A 79 -11.36 11.61 -9.57
CA ALA A 79 -10.62 10.35 -9.51
C ALA A 79 -11.51 9.13 -9.22
N ASP A 80 -12.75 9.32 -8.78
CA ASP A 80 -13.79 8.29 -8.65
C ASP A 80 -14.43 8.04 -10.04
N ASP A 81 -13.79 7.15 -10.81
CA ASP A 81 -14.11 6.84 -12.20
C ASP A 81 -15.34 5.91 -12.31
N ASN A 82 -15.60 5.11 -11.26
CA ASN A 82 -16.73 4.19 -11.23
C ASN A 82 -17.98 4.80 -10.55
N GLY A 83 -17.83 5.92 -9.83
CA GLY A 83 -18.88 6.65 -9.14
C GLY A 83 -19.37 5.99 -7.85
N ASP A 84 -18.56 5.17 -7.18
CA ASP A 84 -18.92 4.49 -5.94
C ASP A 84 -18.61 5.31 -4.66
N GLY A 85 -17.95 6.45 -4.82
CA GLY A 85 -17.62 7.40 -3.75
C GLY A 85 -16.26 7.19 -3.10
N ASP A 86 -15.53 6.13 -3.46
CA ASP A 86 -14.17 5.87 -3.03
C ASP A 86 -13.18 6.09 -4.19
N VAL A 87 -11.91 6.37 -3.88
CA VAL A 87 -10.82 6.43 -4.88
C VAL A 87 -9.83 5.33 -4.54
N ASP A 88 -9.83 4.27 -5.35
CA ASP A 88 -9.05 3.07 -5.10
C ASP A 88 -8.40 2.46 -6.36
N ILE A 89 -7.99 1.18 -6.29
CA ILE A 89 -7.32 0.50 -7.40
C ILE A 89 -8.26 0.28 -8.60
N ILE A 90 -9.57 0.28 -8.37
CA ILE A 90 -10.60 0.06 -9.39
C ILE A 90 -10.58 1.24 -10.33
N ASP A 91 -10.59 2.46 -9.79
CA ASP A 91 -10.45 3.69 -10.57
C ASP A 91 -9.15 3.70 -11.35
N TYR A 92 -8.03 3.39 -10.69
CA TYR A 92 -6.74 3.25 -11.37
C TYR A 92 -6.79 2.25 -12.54
N GLY A 93 -7.47 1.11 -12.34
CA GLY A 93 -7.67 0.10 -13.39
C GLY A 93 -8.55 0.59 -14.53
N ILE A 94 -9.61 1.34 -14.23
CA ILE A 94 -10.54 1.93 -15.18
C ILE A 94 -9.84 3.03 -15.99
N TYR A 95 -9.19 3.97 -15.31
CA TYR A 95 -8.37 5.01 -15.94
C TYR A 95 -7.33 4.44 -16.89
N ARG A 96 -6.65 3.37 -16.49
CA ARG A 96 -5.72 2.68 -17.39
C ARG A 96 -6.42 2.13 -18.63
N LYS A 97 -7.61 1.54 -18.51
CA LYS A 97 -8.39 1.06 -19.67
C LYS A 97 -8.77 2.24 -20.58
N TYR A 98 -9.11 3.39 -20.01
CA TYR A 98 -9.41 4.61 -20.76
C TYR A 98 -8.21 5.09 -21.56
N LEU A 99 -7.04 5.23 -20.93
CA LEU A 99 -5.79 5.62 -21.61
C LEU A 99 -5.36 4.62 -22.69
N LEU A 100 -5.72 3.35 -22.54
CA LEU A 100 -5.46 2.30 -23.55
C LEU A 100 -6.51 2.27 -24.67
N GLY A 101 -7.55 3.11 -24.62
CA GLY A 101 -8.66 3.11 -25.58
C GLY A 101 -9.55 1.87 -25.52
N ILE A 102 -9.47 1.08 -24.44
CA ILE A 102 -10.33 -0.09 -24.23
C ILE A 102 -11.75 0.35 -23.87
N ILE A 103 -11.85 1.46 -23.14
CA ILE A 103 -13.11 2.18 -22.88
C ILE A 103 -12.95 3.60 -23.41
N THR A 104 -14.05 4.20 -23.84
CA THR A 104 -14.08 5.58 -24.37
C THR A 104 -14.69 6.57 -23.38
N GLU A 105 -15.28 6.08 -22.30
CA GLU A 105 -15.91 6.86 -21.24
C GLU A 105 -15.77 6.13 -19.90
N PHE A 106 -15.76 6.90 -18.80
CA PHE A 106 -15.70 6.37 -17.45
C PHE A 106 -17.07 5.79 -17.03
N PRO A 107 -17.13 4.55 -16.53
CA PRO A 107 -18.36 3.92 -16.14
C PRO A 107 -18.79 4.43 -14.75
N ARG A 108 -19.27 5.68 -14.65
CA ARG A 108 -19.90 6.28 -13.44
C ARG A 108 -21.25 5.62 -13.07
N LYS A 109 -21.25 4.30 -12.92
CA LYS A 109 -22.36 3.52 -12.40
C LYS A 109 -21.87 2.96 -11.07
N PRO A 110 -22.37 3.46 -9.92
CA PRO A 110 -21.94 2.95 -8.63
C PRO A 110 -22.08 1.44 -8.64
N THR A 111 -20.94 0.76 -8.63
CA THR A 111 -20.93 -0.67 -8.35
C THR A 111 -21.26 -0.75 -6.86
N PRO A 112 -22.28 -1.53 -6.46
CA PRO A 112 -22.70 -1.51 -5.07
C PRO A 112 -21.51 -1.88 -4.17
N THR A 113 -21.03 -0.91 -3.40
CA THR A 113 -20.13 -1.15 -2.29
C THR A 113 -20.80 -2.20 -1.41
N PRO A 114 -20.15 -3.33 -1.11
CA PRO A 114 -20.74 -4.33 -0.24
C PRO A 114 -21.07 -3.66 1.10
N THR A 115 -22.33 -3.75 1.51
CA THR A 115 -22.80 -3.26 2.82
C THR A 115 -21.90 -3.86 3.89
N ILE A 116 -21.10 -3.01 4.53
CA ILE A 116 -20.29 -3.39 5.69
C ILE A 116 -21.25 -3.92 6.74
N THR A 117 -21.20 -5.23 7.01
CA THR A 117 -21.65 -5.73 8.31
C THR A 117 -20.69 -5.12 9.31
N VAL A 118 -21.20 -4.23 10.18
CA VAL A 118 -20.45 -3.35 11.07
C VAL A 118 -19.19 -4.07 11.59
N LYS A 119 -18.04 -3.68 11.05
CA LYS A 119 -16.74 -4.01 11.65
C LYS A 119 -16.64 -3.21 12.96
N PRO A 120 -16.08 -3.75 14.06
CA PRO A 120 -15.58 -2.88 15.11
C PRO A 120 -14.62 -1.89 14.46
N THR A 121 -14.92 -0.60 14.66
CA THR A 121 -14.25 0.58 14.16
C THR A 121 -12.79 0.32 13.74
N SER A 122 -12.57 0.15 12.44
CA SER A 122 -11.30 0.56 11.84
C SER A 122 -11.47 2.04 11.57
N THR A 123 -11.19 2.87 12.57
CA THR A 123 -10.86 4.27 12.30
C THR A 123 -9.79 4.24 11.19
N GLN A 124 -9.81 5.21 10.29
CA GLN A 124 -8.57 5.64 9.64
C GLN A 124 -7.60 5.97 10.78
N VAL A 125 -6.88 4.98 11.31
CA VAL A 125 -5.82 5.22 12.27
C VAL A 125 -4.63 5.58 11.41
N GLU A 126 -4.55 6.86 11.03
CA GLU A 126 -3.24 7.49 10.93
C GLU A 126 -2.60 7.39 12.31
N GLY A 127 -1.90 6.28 12.53
CA GLY A 127 -1.22 5.95 13.76
C GLY A 127 -0.35 4.74 13.50
N LEU A 128 0.88 4.77 14.01
CA LEU A 128 1.78 3.63 13.98
C LEU A 128 1.08 2.48 14.72
N GLU A 129 0.72 1.40 14.03
CA GLU A 129 0.28 0.16 14.70
C GLU A 129 1.49 -0.40 15.45
N ILE A 130 1.39 -0.52 16.78
CA ILE A 130 2.46 -1.02 17.64
C ILE A 130 2.12 -2.45 18.01
N GLU A 131 2.69 -3.40 17.28
CA GLU A 131 2.51 -4.83 17.50
C GLU A 131 3.81 -5.50 17.95
N ARG A 132 3.69 -6.51 18.82
CA ARG A 132 4.76 -7.49 19.08
C ARG A 132 4.30 -8.88 18.67
N LYS A 133 5.21 -9.67 18.10
CA LYS A 133 4.93 -10.96 17.48
C LYS A 133 5.87 -12.04 17.97
N PHE A 134 5.29 -13.18 18.33
CA PHE A 134 6.02 -14.26 18.96
C PHE A 134 5.65 -15.61 18.32
N LEU A 135 6.64 -16.49 18.21
CA LEU A 135 6.42 -17.89 17.85
C LEU A 135 5.81 -18.63 19.03
N ILE A 136 4.84 -19.51 18.76
CA ILE A 136 4.21 -20.35 19.78
C ILE A 136 4.08 -21.80 19.30
N GLU A 137 3.94 -22.71 20.24
CA GLU A 137 3.52 -24.09 19.96
C GLU A 137 2.03 -24.23 20.23
N ALA A 138 1.25 -24.66 19.23
CA ALA A 138 -0.21 -24.74 19.35
C ALA A 138 -0.69 -25.59 20.55
N LYS A 139 0.06 -26.64 20.91
CA LYS A 139 -0.25 -27.51 22.07
C LYS A 139 -0.08 -26.82 23.43
N ASN A 140 0.64 -25.69 23.50
CA ASN A 140 0.92 -24.98 24.75
C ASN A 140 -0.04 -23.80 24.97
N ILE A 141 -0.99 -23.57 24.06
CA ILE A 141 -1.97 -22.47 24.16
C ILE A 141 -2.88 -22.73 25.38
N PRO A 142 -2.94 -21.82 26.37
CA PRO A 142 -3.73 -22.02 27.59
C PRO A 142 -5.19 -21.56 27.47
N TYR A 143 -5.60 -21.01 26.32
CA TYR A 143 -6.95 -20.52 26.07
C TYR A 143 -7.85 -21.62 25.48
N ASP A 144 -9.13 -21.59 25.84
CA ASP A 144 -10.15 -22.31 25.06
C ASP A 144 -10.42 -21.52 23.78
N LEU A 145 -9.80 -21.95 22.68
CA LEU A 145 -9.93 -21.29 21.38
C LEU A 145 -11.38 -21.20 20.88
N LYS A 146 -12.30 -22.04 21.40
CA LYS A 146 -13.71 -22.01 21.02
C LYS A 146 -14.48 -20.83 21.61
N THR A 147 -13.94 -20.19 22.65
CA THR A 147 -14.57 -19.03 23.29
C THR A 147 -14.07 -17.71 22.71
N LEU A 148 -13.10 -17.76 21.79
CA LEU A 148 -12.49 -16.59 21.17
C LEU A 148 -13.17 -16.27 19.83
N ASP A 149 -13.10 -15.00 19.45
CA ASP A 149 -13.48 -14.60 18.10
C ASP A 149 -12.57 -15.31 17.11
N THR A 150 -13.17 -15.94 16.10
CA THR A 150 -12.46 -16.82 15.18
C THR A 150 -12.67 -16.37 13.75
N TYR A 151 -11.59 -16.28 12.99
CA TYR A 151 -11.59 -15.86 11.60
C TYR A 151 -10.76 -16.80 10.73
N GLU A 152 -11.34 -17.27 9.63
CA GLU A 152 -10.62 -17.97 8.58
C GLU A 152 -10.07 -16.95 7.59
N ILE A 153 -8.74 -16.84 7.52
CA ILE A 153 -8.06 -15.82 6.74
C ILE A 153 -7.27 -16.49 5.62
N THR A 154 -7.59 -16.09 4.38
CA THR A 154 -6.80 -16.38 3.19
C THR A 154 -6.15 -15.09 2.72
N GLN A 155 -4.84 -15.09 2.51
CA GLN A 155 -4.13 -13.92 1.99
C GLN A 155 -3.15 -14.32 0.90
N SER A 156 -3.11 -13.53 -0.16
CA SER A 156 -2.26 -13.73 -1.34
C SER A 156 -1.66 -12.40 -1.76
N TYR A 157 -0.61 -12.45 -2.59
CA TYR A 157 0.14 -11.27 -2.98
C TYR A 157 0.12 -11.12 -4.49
N ILE A 158 -0.21 -9.94 -4.99
CA ILE A 158 -0.05 -9.61 -6.42
C ILE A 158 1.37 -9.12 -6.67
N ASN A 159 1.97 -8.46 -5.69
CA ASN A 159 3.33 -7.95 -5.74
C ASN A 159 3.92 -7.84 -4.33
N PHE A 160 5.25 -7.90 -4.22
CA PHE A 160 5.97 -7.80 -2.94
C PHE A 160 6.73 -6.47 -2.77
N SER A 161 6.89 -5.67 -3.83
CA SER A 161 7.50 -4.33 -3.78
C SER A 161 7.05 -3.44 -4.96
N PRO A 162 6.09 -2.52 -4.75
CA PRO A 162 5.33 -2.31 -3.50
C PRO A 162 4.51 -3.56 -3.12
N GLU A 163 4.28 -3.77 -1.82
CA GLU A 163 3.49 -4.92 -1.37
C GLU A 163 2.03 -4.67 -1.72
N ILE A 164 1.45 -5.52 -2.57
CA ILE A 164 0.02 -5.51 -2.91
C ILE A 164 -0.55 -6.84 -2.46
N ARG A 165 -1.37 -6.82 -1.42
CA ARG A 165 -1.91 -8.01 -0.76
C ARG A 165 -3.42 -8.08 -0.90
N LEU A 166 -3.92 -9.21 -1.37
CA LEU A 166 -5.33 -9.58 -1.31
C LEU A 166 -5.59 -10.36 -0.03
N ARG A 167 -6.66 -10.01 0.70
CA ARG A 167 -7.11 -10.76 1.88
C ARG A 167 -8.60 -11.07 1.76
N ASN A 168 -8.95 -12.32 2.02
CA ASN A 168 -10.31 -12.81 2.21
C ASN A 168 -10.43 -13.28 3.66
N VAL A 169 -11.47 -12.82 4.35
CA VAL A 169 -11.85 -13.26 5.70
C VAL A 169 -13.23 -13.90 5.64
N ASP A 170 -13.33 -15.14 6.12
CA ASP A 170 -14.53 -15.97 6.21
C ASP A 170 -15.34 -16.12 4.90
N ASN A 171 -14.73 -15.92 3.74
CA ASN A 171 -15.44 -15.86 2.44
C ASN A 171 -16.56 -14.81 2.41
N ARG A 172 -16.42 -13.74 3.20
CA ARG A 172 -17.42 -12.68 3.34
C ARG A 172 -16.85 -11.28 3.21
N MET A 173 -15.58 -11.09 3.58
CA MET A 173 -14.93 -9.80 3.57
C MET A 173 -13.66 -9.86 2.74
N PHE A 174 -13.54 -8.96 1.77
CA PHE A 174 -12.42 -8.93 0.84
C PHE A 174 -11.72 -7.58 0.91
N TYR A 175 -10.39 -7.61 0.94
CA TYR A 175 -9.55 -6.43 1.10
C TYR A 175 -8.39 -6.46 0.11
N LEU A 176 -8.01 -5.29 -0.36
CA LEU A 176 -6.73 -5.02 -0.99
C LEU A 176 -5.92 -4.13 -0.06
N THR A 177 -4.71 -4.55 0.29
CA THR A 177 -3.73 -3.71 1.00
C THR A 177 -2.63 -3.30 0.03
N ILE A 178 -2.26 -2.03 0.03
CA ILE A 178 -1.07 -1.52 -0.66
C ILE A 178 -0.12 -0.98 0.41
N LYS A 179 1.11 -1.52 0.46
CA LYS A 179 2.21 -0.97 1.28
C LYS A 179 3.32 -0.49 0.37
N ALA A 180 3.61 0.80 0.42
CA ALA A 180 4.58 1.44 -0.47
C ALA A 180 5.51 2.38 0.31
N SER A 181 6.75 2.51 -0.15
CA SER A 181 7.62 3.60 0.29
C SER A 181 7.17 4.91 -0.34
N VAL A 182 6.98 5.94 0.48
CA VAL A 182 6.49 7.25 0.02
C VAL A 182 7.61 8.28 -0.18
N ASP A 183 8.85 7.94 0.19
CA ASP A 183 10.02 8.75 -0.10
C ASP A 183 11.05 8.02 -0.99
N TYR A 184 11.88 8.81 -1.68
CA TYR A 184 12.92 8.30 -2.59
C TYR A 184 14.04 7.51 -1.87
N ARG A 185 14.13 7.61 -0.54
CA ARG A 185 15.11 6.91 0.30
C ARG A 185 14.58 5.58 0.83
N GLY A 186 13.29 5.30 0.62
CA GLY A 186 12.58 4.14 1.19
C GLY A 186 12.37 4.20 2.71
N MET A 187 12.57 5.36 3.36
CA MET A 187 12.58 5.44 4.83
C MET A 187 11.17 5.45 5.42
N VAL A 188 10.24 6.16 4.79
CA VAL A 188 8.84 6.18 5.19
C VAL A 188 8.04 5.21 4.32
N ARG A 189 7.24 4.36 4.97
CA ARG A 189 6.29 3.46 4.33
C ARG A 189 4.88 3.81 4.76
N GLU A 190 3.98 3.84 3.79
CA GLU A 190 2.55 3.97 4.02
C GLU A 190 1.85 2.64 3.71
N GLU A 191 0.80 2.36 4.46
CA GLU A 191 -0.11 1.24 4.25
C GLU A 191 -1.52 1.77 4.09
N ARG A 192 -2.16 1.42 2.97
CA ARG A 192 -3.57 1.73 2.70
C ARG A 192 -4.34 0.43 2.52
N ASN A 193 -5.54 0.36 3.09
CA ASN A 193 -6.44 -0.77 3.00
C ASN A 193 -7.73 -0.33 2.29
N PHE A 194 -8.13 -1.09 1.28
CA PHE A 194 -9.32 -0.86 0.47
C PHE A 194 -10.24 -2.07 0.59
N TRP A 195 -11.53 -1.82 0.75
CA TRP A 195 -12.55 -2.86 0.60
C TRP A 195 -12.74 -3.15 -0.87
N ILE A 196 -12.91 -4.42 -1.24
CA ILE A 196 -13.23 -4.80 -2.61
C ILE A 196 -14.39 -5.81 -2.61
N THR A 197 -15.06 -5.94 -3.74
CA THR A 197 -16.09 -6.95 -3.94
C THR A 197 -15.48 -8.35 -4.06
N GLU A 198 -16.32 -9.37 -3.88
CA GLU A 198 -15.95 -10.78 -4.13
C GLU A 198 -15.48 -10.98 -5.58
N GLU A 199 -16.19 -10.41 -6.55
CA GLU A 199 -15.86 -10.52 -7.97
C GLU A 199 -14.49 -9.92 -8.27
N GLU A 200 -14.20 -8.72 -7.74
CA GLU A 200 -12.90 -8.07 -7.88
C GLU A 200 -11.80 -8.87 -7.23
N TYR A 201 -12.03 -9.38 -6.02
CA TYR A 201 -11.07 -10.25 -5.34
C TYR A 201 -10.69 -11.43 -6.24
N TYR A 202 -11.65 -12.18 -6.78
CA TYR A 202 -11.36 -13.32 -7.63
C TYR A 202 -10.78 -12.95 -9.01
N ASN A 203 -11.08 -11.78 -9.53
CA ASN A 203 -10.46 -11.27 -10.75
C ASN A 203 -8.99 -10.88 -10.53
N LEU A 204 -8.68 -10.23 -9.41
CA LEU A 204 -7.32 -9.90 -9.00
C LEU A 204 -6.55 -11.14 -8.55
N TYR A 205 -7.22 -12.13 -7.96
CA TYR A 205 -6.63 -13.40 -7.51
C TYR A 205 -5.94 -14.14 -8.67
N LYS A 206 -6.42 -13.98 -9.90
CA LYS A 206 -5.78 -14.54 -11.12
C LYS A 206 -4.38 -13.99 -11.39
N LYS A 207 -3.97 -12.93 -10.69
CA LYS A 207 -2.69 -12.22 -10.83
C LYS A 207 -1.76 -12.45 -9.65
N VAL A 208 -2.11 -13.32 -8.70
CA VAL A 208 -1.29 -13.55 -7.51
C VAL A 208 0.00 -14.27 -7.86
N GLU A 209 1.05 -13.92 -7.14
CA GLU A 209 2.39 -14.47 -7.20
C GLU A 209 2.77 -15.04 -5.82
N GLY A 210 3.68 -16.02 -5.82
CA GLY A 210 4.08 -16.71 -4.59
C GLY A 210 2.99 -17.63 -4.03
N ASN A 211 3.15 -18.04 -2.78
CA ASN A 211 2.24 -18.97 -2.11
C ASN A 211 1.11 -18.21 -1.40
N THR A 212 -0.10 -18.77 -1.49
CA THR A 212 -1.24 -18.31 -0.70
C THR A 212 -1.09 -18.76 0.75
N ILE A 213 -1.30 -17.84 1.68
CA ILE A 213 -1.27 -18.12 3.11
C ILE A 213 -2.69 -18.37 3.60
N TYR A 214 -2.86 -19.48 4.30
CA TYR A 214 -4.08 -19.85 5.01
C TYR A 214 -3.83 -19.87 6.51
N LYS A 215 -4.70 -19.25 7.30
CA LYS A 215 -4.62 -19.32 8.76
C LYS A 215 -5.99 -19.19 9.42
N THR A 216 -6.13 -19.78 10.59
CA THR A 216 -7.20 -19.43 11.53
C THR A 216 -6.64 -18.42 12.53
N ARG A 217 -7.29 -17.26 12.66
CA ARG A 217 -6.99 -16.29 13.70
C ARG A 217 -8.01 -16.43 14.83
N TYR A 218 -7.52 -16.60 16.05
CA TYR A 218 -8.29 -16.52 17.27
C TYR A 218 -7.94 -15.21 17.97
N GLN A 219 -8.94 -14.42 18.35
CA GLN A 219 -8.73 -13.09 18.91
C GLN A 219 -9.53 -12.93 20.21
N GLY A 220 -8.92 -12.25 21.18
CA GLY A 220 -9.58 -11.92 22.42
C GLY A 220 -8.77 -10.96 23.29
N PRO A 221 -9.36 -10.50 24.40
CA PRO A 221 -8.65 -9.69 25.37
C PRO A 221 -7.76 -10.55 26.27
N ASP A 222 -6.58 -10.05 26.63
CA ASP A 222 -5.77 -10.57 27.72
C ASP A 222 -6.37 -10.17 29.09
N GLU A 223 -5.71 -10.60 30.18
CA GLU A 223 -6.13 -10.28 31.55
C GLU A 223 -6.07 -8.78 31.90
N HIS A 224 -5.41 -7.97 31.07
CA HIS A 224 -5.26 -6.53 31.21
C HIS A 224 -6.14 -5.73 30.23
N GLY A 225 -6.91 -6.42 29.37
CA GLY A 225 -7.78 -5.83 28.36
C GLY A 225 -7.06 -5.40 27.07
N ASN A 226 -5.81 -5.80 26.84
CA ASN A 226 -5.15 -5.67 25.54
C ASN A 226 -5.64 -6.77 24.60
N THR A 227 -5.69 -6.47 23.31
CA THR A 227 -6.14 -7.44 22.32
C THR A 227 -4.98 -8.29 21.84
N PHE A 228 -5.09 -9.60 22.00
CA PHE A 228 -4.17 -10.56 21.41
C PHE A 228 -4.81 -11.26 20.20
N ALA A 229 -3.96 -11.73 19.29
CA ALA A 229 -4.33 -12.64 18.22
C ALA A 229 -3.42 -13.86 18.24
N ILE A 230 -4.02 -15.05 18.19
CA ILE A 230 -3.33 -16.31 17.93
C ILE A 230 -3.60 -16.70 16.49
N ASP A 231 -2.54 -16.78 15.68
CA ASP A 231 -2.63 -17.26 14.31
C ASP A 231 -2.12 -18.70 14.22
N ILE A 232 -2.95 -19.62 13.75
CA ILE A 232 -2.56 -20.99 13.42
C ILE A 232 -2.56 -21.14 11.91
N PHE A 233 -1.37 -21.32 11.32
CA PHE A 233 -1.20 -21.43 9.89
C PHE A 233 -1.53 -22.85 9.38
N LYS A 234 -1.99 -22.93 8.14
CA LYS A 234 -2.44 -24.17 7.48
C LYS A 234 -1.70 -24.36 6.14
N GLY A 235 -1.84 -25.55 5.57
CA GLY A 235 -1.26 -25.88 4.26
C GLY A 235 0.26 -25.87 4.31
N ASP A 236 0.90 -25.19 3.36
CA ASP A 236 2.37 -25.14 3.25
C ASP A 236 3.06 -24.48 4.46
N LEU A 237 2.30 -23.76 5.29
CA LEU A 237 2.77 -23.14 6.53
C LEU A 237 2.28 -23.88 7.79
N GLU A 238 1.74 -25.09 7.65
CA GLU A 238 1.32 -25.91 8.79
C GLU A 238 2.49 -26.15 9.76
N GLY A 239 2.20 -26.05 11.06
CA GLY A 239 3.19 -26.12 12.13
C GLY A 239 3.73 -24.75 12.58
N LEU A 240 3.52 -23.69 11.79
CA LEU A 240 3.77 -22.32 12.22
C LEU A 240 2.56 -21.78 13.00
N ALA A 241 2.81 -21.12 14.13
CA ALA A 241 1.80 -20.38 14.86
C ALA A 241 2.39 -19.14 15.50
N TYR A 242 1.59 -18.07 15.55
CA TYR A 242 1.95 -16.80 16.18
C TYR A 242 1.05 -16.46 17.35
N TYR A 243 1.64 -15.74 18.29
CA TYR A 243 0.93 -14.88 19.23
C TYR A 243 1.32 -13.44 18.90
N GLU A 244 0.34 -12.62 18.58
CA GLU A 244 0.49 -11.19 18.29
C GLU A 244 -0.24 -10.39 19.37
N MET A 245 0.39 -9.32 19.87
CA MET A 245 -0.20 -8.40 20.83
C MET A 245 -0.15 -6.99 20.26
N GLU A 246 -1.30 -6.30 20.27
CA GLU A 246 -1.43 -4.91 19.86
C GLU A 246 -1.40 -3.98 21.09
N PHE A 247 -0.63 -2.90 20.99
CA PHE A 247 -0.47 -1.92 22.06
C PHE A 247 -0.92 -0.54 21.62
N LYS A 248 -1.49 0.21 22.56
CA LYS A 248 -1.93 1.60 22.31
C LYS A 248 -0.76 2.58 22.13
N ASN A 249 0.42 2.25 22.64
CA ASN A 249 1.63 3.09 22.57
C ASN A 249 2.90 2.24 22.81
N GLU A 250 4.06 2.86 22.58
CA GLU A 250 5.36 2.17 22.68
C GLU A 250 5.75 1.84 24.13
N GLU A 251 5.34 2.67 25.09
CA GLU A 251 5.60 2.45 26.52
C GLU A 251 4.99 1.12 26.98
N LEU A 252 3.71 0.89 26.68
CA LEU A 252 3.01 -0.36 26.99
C LEU A 252 3.64 -1.56 26.28
N ALA A 253 4.10 -1.39 25.03
CA ALA A 253 4.77 -2.46 24.29
C ALA A 253 6.12 -2.85 24.90
N ASN A 254 6.89 -1.86 25.36
CA ASN A 254 8.21 -2.05 25.97
C ASN A 254 8.11 -2.69 27.38
N ASP A 255 7.08 -2.32 28.15
CA ASP A 255 6.85 -2.89 29.48
C ASP A 255 6.21 -4.28 29.44
N TYR A 256 5.70 -4.71 28.27
CA TYR A 256 5.03 -6.00 28.13
C TYR A 256 5.99 -7.19 28.34
N THR A 257 5.61 -8.06 29.26
CA THR A 257 6.29 -9.34 29.49
C THR A 257 5.43 -10.48 28.94
N PRO A 258 5.89 -11.20 27.89
CA PRO A 258 5.10 -12.28 27.31
C PRO A 258 4.93 -13.45 28.31
N PRO A 259 3.78 -14.13 28.32
CA PRO A 259 3.56 -15.33 29.12
C PRO A 259 4.57 -16.45 28.84
N SER A 260 4.79 -17.34 29.79
CA SER A 260 5.81 -18.41 29.69
C SER A 260 5.59 -19.44 28.57
N TRP A 261 4.36 -19.56 28.07
CA TRP A 261 4.02 -20.44 26.95
C TRP A 261 4.33 -19.81 25.59
N VAL A 262 4.59 -18.50 25.57
CA VAL A 262 4.98 -17.74 24.38
C VAL A 262 6.48 -17.91 24.15
N GLY A 263 6.84 -18.23 22.91
CA GLY A 263 8.22 -18.51 22.52
C GLY A 263 8.98 -17.27 22.05
N LYS A 264 9.84 -17.48 21.06
CA LYS A 264 10.76 -16.46 20.55
C LYS A 264 10.00 -15.28 19.94
N GLU A 265 10.39 -14.07 20.31
CA GLU A 265 9.96 -12.86 19.64
C GLU A 265 10.56 -12.75 18.23
N VAL A 266 9.70 -12.50 17.24
CA VAL A 266 10.04 -12.36 15.82
C VAL A 266 9.53 -11.05 15.21
N THR A 267 9.11 -10.09 16.04
CA THR A 267 8.60 -8.77 15.64
C THR A 267 9.46 -8.10 14.55
N SER A 268 10.77 -8.04 14.76
CA SER A 268 11.71 -7.40 13.81
C SER A 268 12.31 -8.36 12.79
N ASP A 269 12.02 -9.67 12.87
CA ASP A 269 12.58 -10.66 11.95
C ASP A 269 11.78 -10.69 10.65
N ASN A 270 12.33 -10.07 9.61
CA ASN A 270 11.70 -9.97 8.29
C ASN A 270 11.36 -11.34 7.69
N ARG A 271 12.02 -12.43 8.08
CA ARG A 271 11.73 -13.77 7.56
C ARG A 271 10.34 -14.28 7.99
N TYR A 272 9.84 -13.81 9.13
CA TYR A 272 8.54 -14.18 9.69
C TYR A 272 7.40 -13.23 9.31
N LYS A 273 7.68 -12.19 8.49
CA LYS A 273 6.63 -11.35 7.92
C LYS A 273 5.84 -12.12 6.87
N ASN A 274 4.53 -11.87 6.80
CA ASN A 274 3.63 -12.59 5.88
C ASN A 274 4.09 -12.53 4.41
N GLY A 275 4.60 -11.39 3.93
CA GLY A 275 5.14 -11.29 2.57
C GLY A 275 6.36 -12.17 2.33
N SER A 276 7.19 -12.41 3.36
CA SER A 276 8.32 -13.33 3.29
C SER A 276 7.87 -14.79 3.36
N LEU A 277 6.91 -15.12 4.22
CA LEU A 277 6.34 -16.47 4.30
C LEU A 277 5.68 -16.88 2.99
N ALA A 278 4.99 -15.95 2.32
CA ALA A 278 4.37 -16.18 1.02
C ALA A 278 5.42 -16.44 -0.08
N GLN A 279 6.59 -15.79 -0.02
CA GLN A 279 7.65 -15.99 -1.01
C GLN A 279 8.51 -17.23 -0.74
N PHE A 280 8.83 -17.49 0.53
CA PHE A 280 9.92 -18.38 0.91
C PHE A 280 9.49 -19.54 1.81
N GLY A 281 8.24 -19.55 2.27
CA GLY A 281 7.73 -20.53 3.24
C GLY A 281 8.22 -20.27 4.67
N ILE A 282 8.09 -21.28 5.53
CA ILE A 282 8.59 -21.22 6.91
C ILE A 282 10.12 -21.07 6.89
N PRO A 283 10.70 -20.08 7.60
CA PRO A 283 12.15 -19.93 7.68
C PRO A 283 12.80 -21.21 8.21
N LYS A 284 13.83 -21.68 7.51
CA LYS A 284 14.71 -22.76 7.98
C LYS A 284 15.85 -22.15 8.77
N ASP A 285 16.19 -22.74 9.91
CA ASP A 285 17.40 -22.42 10.66
C ASP A 285 18.67 -22.88 9.92
#